data_AF-A0A2N2DLN3-F1
#
_entry.id   AF-A0A2N2DLN3-F1
#
_cell.length_a   1.000
_cell.length_b   1.000
_cell.length_c   1.000
_cell.angle_alpha   90.00
_cell.angle_beta   90.00
_cell.angle_gamma   90.00
#
_symmetry.space_group_name_H-M   'P 1'
#
loop_
_entity.id
_entity.type
_entity.pdbx_description
1 polymer ?
#
loop_
_entity_poly.entity_id
_entity_poly.type
_entity_poly.pdbx_seq_one_letter_code
_entity_poly.pdbx_strand_id
1 'polypeptide(L)'
;MQPYKMDLHIHTALSPCAEQEMTPPKIIHAARAKGLHMIAVTDHNTAENAGATIKAAEGSGIFVIPGMEVQTREEVHLVCLFPALDTCLSWQEQVYRSLPPQDNRPEVFGSQYIMDSKGRITGELGRMLLMSTEMSVEDVASRVTALGGICIPAHVDRPSYSLMGTLGFIPAGLPVSAVELSKHISADEAALLLPTLAGYTFLSSSDAHCLTDLGANPTILYSDKPPDFEELKKALGGVSGRKVMAKMKDLSMHIIDILQNSIEAGASDVRLEIAEDLASDSFSIKISDNGRGMDEELLAKVIDPFFTTRKTRRIGLGLPLLKAAAERCEGKMIIESAPGKGTTTVAEFRHSHIDRAPLGNIIDTIVNLIVGHPDLDFYFSHQIGDKKLILDTKELREQLEDVPLNNPAVINWIKNYLTENYGEINNG
;
A
#
# COMPACT_ATOMS: atom_id res chain seq x y z
N MET A 1 -3.81 -17.55 -14.59
CA MET A 1 -4.39 -16.42 -13.81
C MET A 1 -3.85 -15.07 -14.27
N GLN A 2 -4.75 -14.16 -14.58
CA GLN A 2 -4.50 -12.76 -14.91
C GLN A 2 -4.64 -11.88 -13.65
N PRO A 3 -3.90 -10.77 -13.55
CA PRO A 3 -4.02 -9.82 -12.45
C PRO A 3 -5.16 -8.82 -12.68
N TYR A 4 -5.98 -8.58 -11.65
CA TYR A 4 -7.05 -7.58 -11.63
C TYR A 4 -6.87 -6.65 -10.44
N LYS A 5 -6.86 -5.33 -10.70
CA LYS A 5 -6.76 -4.31 -9.65
C LYS A 5 -8.11 -4.08 -8.97
N MET A 6 -8.12 -4.08 -7.64
CA MET A 6 -9.30 -3.91 -6.81
C MET A 6 -9.11 -2.80 -5.78
N ASP A 7 -10.19 -2.08 -5.48
CA ASP A 7 -10.26 -1.14 -4.36
C ASP A 7 -11.51 -1.45 -3.53
N LEU A 8 -11.32 -2.17 -2.41
CA LEU A 8 -12.41 -2.83 -1.69
C LEU A 8 -12.97 -1.98 -0.54
N HIS A 9 -12.56 -0.72 -0.44
CA HIS A 9 -12.98 0.20 0.61
C HIS A 9 -13.00 1.63 0.06
N ILE A 10 -14.19 2.09 -0.36
CA ILE A 10 -14.43 3.47 -0.80
C ILE A 10 -15.75 3.99 -0.25
N HIS A 11 -15.82 5.31 -0.10
CA HIS A 11 -17.01 6.01 0.36
C HIS A 11 -17.65 6.80 -0.79
N THR A 12 -18.96 6.94 -0.74
CA THR A 12 -19.69 7.88 -1.61
C THR A 12 -20.02 9.15 -0.83
N ALA A 13 -20.60 10.14 -1.49
CA ALA A 13 -21.13 11.35 -0.86
C ALA A 13 -22.28 11.10 0.15
N LEU A 14 -22.63 9.83 0.42
CA LEU A 14 -23.51 9.43 1.52
C LEU A 14 -22.76 9.33 2.86
N SER A 15 -21.48 8.98 2.85
CA SER A 15 -20.64 9.05 4.04
C SER A 15 -20.39 10.53 4.39
N PRO A 16 -20.64 10.98 5.64
CA PRO A 16 -20.62 12.40 5.98
C PRO A 16 -19.25 13.05 5.80
N CYS A 17 -18.20 12.26 6.02
CA CYS A 17 -16.79 12.62 5.90
C CYS A 17 -16.27 12.62 4.45
N ALA A 18 -17.05 12.12 3.49
CA ALA A 18 -16.64 12.08 2.09
C ALA A 18 -17.00 13.37 1.36
N GLU A 19 -16.21 13.73 0.35
CA GLU A 19 -16.47 14.87 -0.48
C GLU A 19 -17.73 14.68 -1.33
N GLN A 20 -18.49 15.76 -1.53
CA GLN A 20 -19.73 15.73 -2.32
C GLN A 20 -19.51 15.30 -3.79
N GLU A 21 -18.28 15.36 -4.28
CA GLU A 21 -17.93 14.89 -5.62
C GLU A 21 -17.84 13.37 -5.75
N MET A 22 -17.89 12.62 -4.65
CA MET A 22 -17.93 11.15 -4.62
C MET A 22 -19.30 10.62 -5.07
N THR A 23 -19.72 11.02 -6.27
CA THR A 23 -20.99 10.60 -6.88
C THR A 23 -20.81 9.28 -7.63
N PRO A 24 -21.86 8.44 -7.72
CA PRO A 24 -21.79 7.17 -8.44
C PRO A 24 -21.11 7.22 -9.82
N PRO A 25 -21.48 8.09 -10.78
CA PRO A 25 -20.82 8.12 -12.09
C PRO A 25 -19.37 8.62 -12.05
N LYS A 26 -19.03 9.55 -11.13
CA LYS A 26 -17.66 10.07 -11.01
C LYS A 26 -16.72 9.02 -10.43
N ILE A 27 -17.18 8.25 -9.44
CA ILE A 27 -16.45 7.10 -8.88
C ILE A 27 -16.12 6.11 -9.99
N ILE A 28 -17.11 5.71 -10.80
CA ILE A 28 -16.88 4.77 -11.92
C ILE A 28 -15.89 5.35 -12.95
N HIS A 29 -16.01 6.64 -13.27
CA HIS A 29 -15.07 7.29 -14.17
C HIS A 29 -13.63 7.28 -13.63
N ALA A 30 -13.44 7.67 -12.36
CA ALA A 30 -12.14 7.67 -11.70
C ALA A 30 -11.54 6.26 -11.61
N ALA A 31 -12.35 5.27 -11.22
CA ALA A 31 -11.93 3.87 -11.15
C ALA A 31 -11.45 3.34 -12.51
N ARG A 32 -12.15 3.68 -13.61
CA ARG A 32 -11.70 3.32 -14.98
C ARG A 32 -10.39 4.01 -15.34
N ALA A 33 -10.27 5.30 -15.03
CA ALA A 33 -9.04 6.05 -15.31
C ALA A 33 -7.82 5.48 -14.56
N LYS A 34 -8.04 4.88 -13.38
CA LYS A 34 -7.00 4.19 -12.59
C LYS A 34 -6.79 2.71 -13.00
N GLY A 35 -7.57 2.21 -13.96
CA GLY A 35 -7.49 0.82 -14.42
C GLY A 35 -7.94 -0.21 -13.36
N LEU A 36 -8.87 0.19 -12.48
CA LEU A 36 -9.51 -0.73 -11.56
C LEU A 36 -10.51 -1.61 -12.30
N HIS A 37 -10.66 -2.85 -11.83
CA HIS A 37 -11.57 -3.85 -12.40
C HIS A 37 -12.69 -4.19 -11.43
N MET A 38 -12.47 -3.98 -10.13
CA MET A 38 -13.43 -4.21 -9.07
C MET A 38 -13.32 -3.10 -8.03
N ILE A 39 -14.45 -2.61 -7.55
CA ILE A 39 -14.54 -1.71 -6.40
C ILE A 39 -15.61 -2.19 -5.42
N ALA A 40 -15.55 -1.78 -4.16
CA ALA A 40 -16.65 -1.99 -3.22
C ALA A 40 -17.12 -0.66 -2.61
N VAL A 41 -18.42 -0.39 -2.68
CA VAL A 41 -19.01 0.78 -2.01
C VAL A 41 -19.28 0.39 -0.57
N THR A 42 -18.61 1.04 0.36
CA THR A 42 -18.59 0.69 1.78
C THR A 42 -18.86 1.93 2.64
N ASP A 43 -19.95 2.63 2.35
CA ASP A 43 -20.35 3.79 3.14
C ASP A 43 -20.54 3.42 4.63
N HIS A 44 -20.29 4.38 5.53
CA HIS A 44 -20.37 4.15 6.97
C HIS A 44 -21.79 3.72 7.36
N ASN A 45 -21.93 2.51 7.89
CA ASN A 45 -23.18 1.95 8.42
C ASN A 45 -24.39 1.96 7.45
N THR A 46 -24.16 2.10 6.14
CA THR A 46 -25.22 2.19 5.12
C THR A 46 -24.77 1.67 3.75
N ALA A 47 -25.73 1.32 2.91
CA ALA A 47 -25.53 0.84 1.54
C ALA A 47 -26.47 1.52 0.51
N GLU A 48 -27.15 2.62 0.87
CA GLU A 48 -28.18 3.27 0.01
C GLU A 48 -27.64 3.67 -1.37
N ASN A 49 -26.36 4.08 -1.46
CA ASN A 49 -25.71 4.45 -2.71
C ASN A 49 -25.05 3.27 -3.46
N ALA A 50 -25.00 2.08 -2.87
CA ALA A 50 -24.39 0.90 -3.49
C ALA A 50 -25.13 0.51 -4.79
N GLY A 51 -26.47 0.47 -4.75
CA GLY A 51 -27.29 0.14 -5.93
C GLY A 51 -27.17 1.16 -7.06
N ALA A 52 -27.13 2.45 -6.73
CA ALA A 52 -26.91 3.52 -7.70
C ALA A 52 -25.54 3.41 -8.38
N THR A 53 -24.51 3.01 -7.63
CA THR A 53 -23.13 2.82 -8.13
C THR A 53 -23.00 1.57 -8.98
N ILE A 54 -23.62 0.46 -8.58
CA ILE A 54 -23.73 -0.75 -9.42
C ILE A 54 -24.36 -0.40 -10.77
N LYS A 55 -25.47 0.34 -10.76
CA LYS A 55 -26.14 0.77 -11.99
C LYS A 55 -25.30 1.74 -12.82
N ALA A 56 -24.55 2.64 -12.19
CA ALA A 56 -23.63 3.55 -12.87
C ALA A 56 -22.45 2.81 -13.54
N ALA A 57 -22.10 1.61 -13.05
CA ALA A 57 -21.04 0.77 -13.59
C ALA A 57 -21.47 -0.07 -14.81
N GLU A 58 -22.76 -0.11 -15.16
CA GLU A 58 -23.24 -0.86 -16.33
C GLU A 58 -22.49 -0.43 -17.61
N GLY A 59 -21.88 -1.39 -18.31
CA GLY A 59 -21.09 -1.13 -19.52
C GLY A 59 -19.71 -0.51 -19.29
N SER A 60 -19.30 -0.28 -18.04
CA SER A 60 -18.00 0.31 -17.69
C SER A 60 -16.83 -0.69 -17.71
N GLY A 61 -17.14 -1.98 -17.52
CA GLY A 61 -16.16 -3.05 -17.28
C GLY A 61 -15.70 -3.18 -15.82
N ILE A 62 -16.25 -2.37 -14.91
CA ILE A 62 -15.97 -2.43 -13.47
C ILE A 62 -17.04 -3.25 -12.77
N PHE A 63 -16.62 -4.22 -11.97
CA PHE A 63 -17.50 -4.93 -11.04
C PHE A 63 -17.63 -4.14 -9.72
N VAL A 64 -18.85 -3.83 -9.30
CA VAL A 64 -19.11 -3.12 -8.04
C VAL A 64 -19.68 -4.11 -7.03
N ILE A 65 -18.97 -4.33 -5.94
CA ILE A 65 -19.45 -5.11 -4.80
C ILE A 65 -20.29 -4.20 -3.90
N PRO A 66 -21.54 -4.58 -3.57
CA PRO A 66 -22.29 -3.91 -2.52
C PRO A 66 -21.66 -4.26 -1.17
N GLY A 67 -21.30 -3.24 -0.41
CA GLY A 67 -20.72 -3.40 0.92
C GLY A 67 -21.15 -2.30 1.88
N MET A 68 -20.52 -2.31 3.04
CA MET A 68 -20.73 -1.37 4.13
C MET A 68 -19.51 -1.38 5.03
N GLU A 69 -19.02 -0.22 5.47
CA GLU A 69 -18.07 -0.16 6.58
C GLU A 69 -18.87 -0.01 7.88
N VAL A 70 -18.88 -1.05 8.72
CA VAL A 70 -19.63 -1.04 9.98
C VAL A 70 -18.71 -0.62 11.11
N GLN A 71 -19.12 0.41 11.87
CA GLN A 71 -18.47 0.76 13.13
C GLN A 71 -19.11 -0.06 14.26
N THR A 72 -18.33 -0.98 14.83
CA THR A 72 -18.74 -1.84 15.95
C THR A 72 -18.79 -1.07 17.26
N ARG A 73 -19.37 -1.67 18.30
CA ARG A 73 -19.42 -1.12 19.66
C ARG A 73 -18.04 -0.85 20.25
N GLU A 74 -17.06 -1.65 19.88
CA GLU A 74 -15.67 -1.50 20.28
C GLU A 74 -14.96 -0.37 19.51
N GLU A 75 -15.68 0.42 18.71
CA GLU A 75 -15.10 1.40 17.79
C GLU A 75 -14.09 0.77 16.84
N VAL A 76 -14.37 -0.43 16.33
CA VAL A 76 -13.58 -1.07 15.27
C VAL A 76 -14.37 -1.02 13.98
N HIS A 77 -13.74 -0.62 12.89
CA HIS A 77 -14.33 -0.65 11.56
C HIS A 77 -14.15 -2.02 10.90
N LEU A 78 -15.25 -2.54 10.35
CA LEU A 78 -15.27 -3.78 9.60
C LEU A 78 -15.86 -3.53 8.21
N VAL A 79 -15.06 -3.75 7.17
CA VAL A 79 -15.53 -3.77 5.79
C VAL A 79 -16.32 -5.06 5.57
N CYS A 80 -17.61 -4.91 5.29
CA CYS A 80 -18.56 -6.00 5.07
C CYS A 80 -18.96 -6.02 3.59
N LEU A 81 -18.64 -7.10 2.89
CA LEU A 81 -18.89 -7.27 1.45
C LEU A 81 -19.93 -8.36 1.20
N PHE A 82 -20.85 -8.14 0.27
CA PHE A 82 -21.97 -9.05 0.02
C PHE A 82 -22.05 -9.54 -1.43
N PRO A 83 -22.54 -10.79 -1.65
CA PRO A 83 -22.67 -11.35 -3.00
C PRO A 83 -23.76 -10.66 -3.84
N ALA A 84 -24.73 -10.01 -3.21
CA ALA A 84 -25.85 -9.35 -3.86
C ALA A 84 -26.33 -8.11 -3.09
N LEU A 85 -26.90 -7.16 -3.83
CA LEU A 85 -27.40 -5.90 -3.27
C LEU A 85 -28.51 -6.14 -2.24
N ASP A 86 -29.47 -7.02 -2.52
CA ASP A 86 -30.57 -7.32 -1.60
C ASP A 86 -30.07 -7.88 -0.26
N THR A 87 -28.98 -8.66 -0.28
CA THR A 87 -28.34 -9.16 0.95
C THR A 87 -27.68 -8.03 1.73
N CYS A 88 -27.00 -7.11 1.05
CA CYS A 88 -26.40 -5.93 1.68
C CYS A 88 -27.48 -5.00 2.29
N LEU A 89 -28.59 -4.76 1.58
CA LEU A 89 -29.71 -3.97 2.09
C LEU A 89 -30.41 -4.67 3.28
N SER A 90 -30.51 -6.00 3.27
CA SER A 90 -31.00 -6.74 4.43
C SER A 90 -30.06 -6.61 5.64
N TRP A 91 -28.74 -6.52 5.42
CA TRP A 91 -27.77 -6.25 6.47
C TRP A 91 -27.88 -4.81 7.00
N GLN A 92 -28.06 -3.83 6.12
CA GLN A 92 -28.30 -2.43 6.48
C GLN A 92 -29.44 -2.28 7.49
N GLU A 93 -30.56 -3.00 7.29
CA GLU A 93 -31.69 -2.95 8.22
C GLU A 93 -31.33 -3.47 9.63
N GLN A 94 -30.39 -4.42 9.74
CA GLN A 94 -29.88 -4.87 11.04
C GLN A 94 -28.99 -3.81 11.68
N VAL A 95 -28.10 -3.20 10.89
CA VAL A 95 -27.23 -2.11 11.34
C VAL A 95 -28.05 -0.91 11.83
N TYR A 96 -29.04 -0.45 11.06
CA TYR A 96 -29.94 0.64 11.44
C TYR A 96 -30.72 0.39 12.74
N ARG A 97 -31.09 -0.87 13.04
CA ARG A 97 -31.74 -1.22 14.31
C ARG A 97 -30.79 -1.19 15.51
N SER A 98 -29.49 -1.38 15.26
CA SER A 98 -28.43 -1.36 16.28
C SER A 98 -27.78 0.00 16.48
N LEU A 99 -28.05 0.97 15.60
CA LEU A 99 -27.56 2.33 15.73
C LEU A 99 -28.41 3.11 16.74
N PRO A 100 -27.79 3.97 17.57
CA PRO A 100 -28.53 4.91 18.40
C PRO A 100 -29.48 5.79 17.56
N PRO A 101 -30.67 6.13 18.09
CA PRO A 101 -31.66 6.94 17.38
C PRO A 101 -31.29 8.43 17.43
N GLN A 102 -30.22 8.80 16.72
CA GLN A 102 -29.69 10.15 16.64
C GLN A 102 -29.82 10.69 15.21
N ASP A 103 -30.37 11.91 15.09
CA ASP A 103 -30.40 12.63 13.82
C ASP A 103 -29.04 13.26 13.51
N ASN A 104 -28.68 13.25 12.23
CA ASN A 104 -27.49 13.91 11.72
C ASN A 104 -27.61 15.44 11.85
N ARG A 105 -26.47 16.10 11.98
CA ARG A 105 -26.33 17.57 11.94
C ARG A 105 -25.41 17.92 10.77
N PRO A 106 -25.95 18.11 9.56
CA PRO A 106 -25.15 18.27 8.34
C PRO A 106 -24.11 19.41 8.44
N GLU A 107 -24.43 20.46 9.18
CA GLU A 107 -23.55 21.61 9.44
C GLU A 107 -22.33 21.28 10.30
N VAL A 108 -22.35 20.17 11.04
CA VAL A 108 -21.25 19.71 11.91
C VAL A 108 -20.54 18.49 11.33
N PHE A 109 -21.31 17.49 10.91
CA PHE A 109 -20.77 16.18 10.53
C PHE A 109 -20.68 15.98 9.02
N GLY A 110 -21.27 16.88 8.22
CA GLY A 110 -21.37 16.74 6.77
C GLY A 110 -22.73 16.18 6.32
N SER A 111 -23.10 16.52 5.10
CA SER A 111 -24.33 16.05 4.46
C SER A 111 -24.23 14.57 4.08
N GLN A 112 -25.37 13.88 4.02
CA GLN A 112 -25.45 12.45 3.71
C GLN A 112 -26.36 12.22 2.50
N TYR A 113 -25.82 12.39 1.30
CA TYR A 113 -26.63 12.42 0.08
C TYR A 113 -26.89 11.04 -0.50
N ILE A 114 -28.18 10.71 -0.64
CA ILE A 114 -28.65 9.57 -1.43
C ILE A 114 -28.74 10.05 -2.88
N MET A 115 -28.13 9.28 -3.79
CA MET A 115 -28.01 9.65 -5.19
C MET A 115 -28.52 8.57 -6.13
N ASP A 116 -28.93 8.96 -7.33
CA ASP A 116 -29.17 8.01 -8.42
C ASP A 116 -27.90 7.70 -9.22
N SER A 117 -28.02 6.77 -10.17
CA SER A 117 -26.91 6.34 -11.03
C SER A 117 -26.37 7.42 -11.98
N LYS A 118 -27.04 8.59 -12.04
CA LYS A 118 -26.59 9.76 -12.81
C LYS A 118 -25.93 10.82 -11.90
N GLY A 119 -25.78 10.53 -10.61
CA GLY A 119 -25.19 11.42 -9.63
C GLY A 119 -26.12 12.57 -9.21
N ARG A 120 -27.44 12.44 -9.44
CA ARG A 120 -28.43 13.41 -8.96
C ARG A 120 -28.83 13.04 -7.55
N ILE A 121 -28.87 14.02 -6.64
CA ILE A 121 -29.36 13.84 -5.28
C ILE A 121 -30.86 13.52 -5.35
N THR A 122 -31.25 12.36 -4.82
CA THR A 122 -32.64 11.89 -4.72
C THR A 122 -33.18 11.99 -3.30
N GLY A 123 -32.31 12.14 -2.31
CA GLY A 123 -32.68 12.35 -0.92
C GLY A 123 -31.45 12.65 -0.06
N GLU A 124 -31.71 12.92 1.21
CA GLU A 124 -30.68 13.08 2.23
C GLU A 124 -31.05 12.21 3.43
N LEU A 125 -30.11 11.40 3.90
CA LEU A 125 -30.35 10.50 5.02
C LEU A 125 -30.28 11.28 6.33
N GLY A 126 -31.40 11.33 7.07
CA GLY A 126 -31.50 12.10 8.31
C GLY A 126 -30.82 11.45 9.53
N ARG A 127 -30.59 10.13 9.52
CA ARG A 127 -29.94 9.39 10.62
C ARG A 127 -28.44 9.66 10.66
N MET A 128 -27.85 9.86 11.83
CA MET A 128 -26.41 10.01 11.99
C MET A 128 -25.66 8.68 11.71
N LEU A 129 -24.80 8.66 10.69
CA LEU A 129 -24.04 7.46 10.30
C LEU A 129 -22.71 7.29 11.04
N LEU A 130 -22.06 8.38 11.47
CA LEU A 130 -20.79 8.35 12.21
C LEU A 130 -21.01 8.02 13.68
N MET A 131 -21.48 6.80 13.93
CA MET A 131 -21.78 6.28 15.25
C MET A 131 -21.45 4.79 15.34
N SER A 132 -21.13 4.34 16.55
CA SER A 132 -20.98 2.91 16.85
C SER A 132 -22.34 2.24 16.94
N THR A 133 -22.42 1.03 16.38
CA THR A 133 -23.53 0.11 16.60
C THR A 133 -23.47 -0.50 18.00
N GLU A 134 -24.57 -1.09 18.48
CA GLU A 134 -24.55 -1.95 19.68
C GLU A 134 -23.91 -3.33 19.43
N MET A 135 -23.65 -3.68 18.16
CA MET A 135 -23.08 -4.97 17.77
C MET A 135 -21.58 -5.01 18.04
N SER A 136 -21.12 -6.12 18.61
CA SER A 136 -19.69 -6.39 18.78
C SER A 136 -19.00 -6.73 17.45
N VAL A 137 -17.67 -6.71 17.44
CA VAL A 137 -16.84 -7.26 16.36
C VAL A 137 -17.26 -8.70 16.00
N GLU A 138 -17.48 -9.56 16.99
CA GLU A 138 -17.90 -10.94 16.80
C GLU A 138 -19.32 -11.06 16.24
N ASP A 139 -20.25 -10.22 16.71
CA ASP A 139 -21.63 -10.15 16.18
C ASP A 139 -21.63 -9.82 14.69
N VAL A 140 -20.91 -8.75 14.31
CA VAL A 140 -20.84 -8.31 12.91
C VAL A 140 -20.21 -9.38 12.05
N ALA A 141 -19.02 -9.86 12.40
CA ALA A 141 -18.33 -10.87 11.60
C ALA A 141 -19.17 -12.14 11.43
N SER A 142 -19.75 -12.66 12.51
CA SER A 142 -20.55 -13.89 12.46
C SER A 142 -21.82 -13.74 11.61
N ARG A 143 -22.53 -12.62 11.74
CA ARG A 143 -23.77 -12.38 10.99
C ARG A 143 -23.51 -12.11 9.52
N VAL A 144 -22.45 -11.38 9.18
CA VAL A 144 -22.02 -11.17 7.79
C VAL A 144 -21.65 -12.50 7.15
N THR A 145 -20.89 -13.36 7.83
CA THR A 145 -20.57 -14.71 7.35
C THR A 145 -21.83 -15.57 7.17
N ALA A 146 -22.80 -15.49 8.09
CA ALA A 146 -24.07 -16.21 7.98
C ALA A 146 -24.92 -15.77 6.76
N LEU A 147 -24.76 -14.52 6.31
CA LEU A 147 -25.34 -13.99 5.07
C LEU A 147 -24.53 -14.36 3.82
N GLY A 148 -23.48 -15.16 3.95
CA GLY A 148 -22.58 -15.55 2.86
C GLY A 148 -21.58 -14.46 2.45
N GLY A 149 -21.56 -13.34 3.18
CA GLY A 149 -20.67 -12.21 2.98
C GLY A 149 -19.23 -12.47 3.40
N ILE A 150 -18.38 -11.49 3.16
CA ILE A 150 -16.97 -11.44 3.59
C ILE A 150 -16.86 -10.30 4.60
N CYS A 151 -16.29 -10.57 5.77
CA CYS A 151 -15.96 -9.56 6.77
C CYS A 151 -14.44 -9.37 6.81
N ILE A 152 -13.99 -8.12 6.74
CA ILE A 152 -12.58 -7.74 6.71
C ILE A 152 -12.37 -6.65 7.78
N PRO A 153 -11.55 -6.89 8.81
CA PRO A 153 -11.12 -5.82 9.70
C PRO A 153 -10.40 -4.73 8.89
N ALA A 154 -10.94 -3.51 8.93
CA ALA A 154 -10.46 -2.39 8.13
C ALA A 154 -9.19 -1.80 8.76
N HIS A 155 -8.29 -1.30 7.91
CA HIS A 155 -7.09 -0.52 8.27
C HIS A 155 -6.47 -0.88 9.63
N VAL A 156 -6.18 -2.18 9.84
CA VAL A 156 -5.98 -2.81 11.15
C VAL A 156 -4.81 -2.25 11.95
N ASP A 157 -3.88 -1.56 11.30
CA ASP A 157 -2.69 -0.95 11.86
C ASP A 157 -2.90 0.48 12.38
N ARG A 158 -4.05 1.11 12.11
CA ARG A 158 -4.33 2.48 12.59
C ARG A 158 -4.45 2.52 14.12
N PRO A 159 -4.08 3.63 14.79
CA PRO A 159 -4.19 3.74 16.25
C PRO A 159 -5.63 3.87 16.75
N SER A 160 -6.58 4.19 15.87
CA SER A 160 -8.00 4.39 16.18
C SER A 160 -8.85 3.73 15.10
N TYR A 161 -10.07 3.34 15.46
CA TYR A 161 -11.03 2.72 14.55
C TYR A 161 -10.59 1.37 13.96
N SER A 162 -9.57 0.74 14.54
CA SER A 162 -8.95 -0.47 14.01
C SER A 162 -8.89 -1.57 15.06
N LEU A 163 -8.88 -2.82 14.61
CA LEU A 163 -8.91 -3.97 15.50
C LEU A 163 -7.66 -4.04 16.40
N MET A 164 -6.45 -3.80 15.84
CA MET A 164 -5.22 -3.84 16.64
C MET A 164 -5.04 -2.59 17.50
N GLY A 165 -5.50 -1.42 17.04
CA GLY A 165 -5.45 -0.19 17.82
C GLY A 165 -6.33 -0.25 19.07
N THR A 166 -7.52 -0.86 18.95
CA THR A 166 -8.49 -0.98 20.04
C THR A 166 -8.22 -2.20 20.92
N LEU A 167 -8.10 -3.40 20.34
CA LEU A 167 -8.02 -4.65 21.12
C LEU A 167 -6.59 -5.18 21.29
N GLY A 168 -5.67 -4.82 20.40
CA GLY A 168 -4.30 -5.32 20.40
C GLY A 168 -4.12 -6.75 19.87
N PHE A 169 -5.21 -7.43 19.49
CA PHE A 169 -5.19 -8.77 18.91
C PHE A 169 -6.46 -9.03 18.08
N ILE A 170 -6.44 -10.07 17.25
CA ILE A 170 -7.63 -10.59 16.57
C ILE A 170 -8.25 -11.68 17.44
N PRO A 171 -9.53 -11.56 17.86
CA PRO A 171 -10.20 -12.56 18.68
C PRO A 171 -10.12 -13.97 18.07
N ALA A 172 -9.80 -14.96 18.89
CA ALA A 172 -9.70 -16.34 18.44
C ALA A 172 -11.06 -16.85 17.96
N GLY A 173 -11.10 -17.40 16.73
CA GLY A 173 -12.34 -17.89 16.12
C GLY A 173 -13.18 -16.82 15.43
N LEU A 174 -12.72 -15.56 15.38
CA LEU A 174 -13.36 -14.54 14.53
C LEU A 174 -13.33 -15.03 13.07
N PRO A 175 -14.48 -15.08 12.35
CA PRO A 175 -14.57 -15.66 11.01
C PRO A 175 -14.05 -14.71 9.93
N VAL A 176 -12.77 -14.33 10.04
CA VAL A 176 -12.06 -13.45 9.11
C VAL A 176 -10.79 -14.17 8.64
N SER A 177 -10.56 -14.19 7.32
CA SER A 177 -9.37 -14.80 6.71
C SER A 177 -8.42 -13.77 6.09
N ALA A 178 -8.84 -12.50 6.11
CA ALA A 178 -8.09 -11.38 5.59
C ALA A 178 -8.25 -10.17 6.49
N VAL A 179 -7.25 -9.29 6.44
CA VAL A 179 -7.24 -8.00 7.13
C VAL A 179 -6.78 -6.93 6.14
N GLU A 180 -7.34 -5.74 6.27
CA GLU A 180 -6.96 -4.61 5.44
C GLU A 180 -5.89 -3.77 6.15
N LEU A 181 -4.82 -3.49 5.44
CA LEU A 181 -3.75 -2.58 5.86
C LEU A 181 -4.07 -1.16 5.43
N SER A 182 -3.75 -0.20 6.28
CA SER A 182 -3.86 1.22 5.94
C SER A 182 -2.86 1.60 4.85
N LYS A 183 -3.10 2.73 4.17
CA LYS A 183 -2.20 3.26 3.13
C LYS A 183 -0.79 3.61 3.61
N HIS A 184 -0.52 3.53 4.92
CA HIS A 184 0.74 3.93 5.54
C HIS A 184 1.70 2.77 5.81
N ILE A 185 1.27 1.52 5.61
CA ILE A 185 2.08 0.33 5.84
C ILE A 185 2.00 -0.60 4.63
N SER A 186 3.13 -1.15 4.19
CA SER A 186 3.14 -2.20 3.17
C SER A 186 2.94 -3.59 3.78
N ALA A 187 2.60 -4.57 2.95
CA ALA A 187 2.40 -5.96 3.41
C ALA A 187 3.65 -6.57 4.05
N ASP A 188 4.84 -6.25 3.54
CA ASP A 188 6.12 -6.68 4.10
C ASP A 188 6.45 -5.99 5.43
N GLU A 189 6.08 -4.71 5.59
CA GLU A 189 6.17 -4.01 6.87
C GLU A 189 5.23 -4.58 7.92
N ALA A 190 3.97 -4.82 7.55
CA ALA A 190 2.99 -5.43 8.44
C ALA A 190 3.41 -6.84 8.88
N ALA A 191 3.94 -7.66 7.96
CA ALA A 191 4.44 -9.00 8.29
C ALA A 191 5.56 -8.97 9.33
N LEU A 192 6.41 -7.94 9.30
CA LEU A 192 7.54 -7.78 10.22
C LEU A 192 7.12 -7.18 11.57
N LEU A 193 6.26 -6.17 11.55
CA LEU A 193 5.88 -5.40 12.74
C LEU A 193 4.71 -6.00 13.52
N LEU A 194 3.84 -6.74 12.84
CA LEU A 194 2.63 -7.32 13.42
C LEU A 194 2.63 -8.85 13.23
N PRO A 195 3.55 -9.60 13.86
CA PRO A 195 3.60 -11.06 13.72
C PRO A 195 2.32 -11.77 14.19
N THR A 196 1.50 -11.11 15.01
CA THR A 196 0.17 -11.61 15.42
C THR A 196 -0.81 -11.71 14.25
N LEU A 197 -0.54 -11.01 13.15
CA LEU A 197 -1.30 -11.13 11.90
C LEU A 197 -0.75 -12.23 10.99
N ALA A 198 0.28 -12.97 11.40
CA ALA A 198 0.78 -14.11 10.66
C ALA A 198 -0.34 -15.15 10.47
N GLY A 199 -0.62 -15.48 9.20
CA GLY A 199 -1.70 -16.40 8.82
C GLY A 199 -2.95 -15.73 8.24
N TYR A 200 -3.07 -14.41 8.35
CA TYR A 200 -4.10 -13.65 7.64
C TYR A 200 -3.61 -13.19 6.26
N THR A 201 -4.54 -13.14 5.32
CA THR A 201 -4.29 -12.55 4.01
C THR A 201 -4.31 -11.02 4.12
N PHE A 202 -3.26 -10.34 3.65
CA PHE A 202 -3.24 -8.89 3.62
C PHE A 202 -3.94 -8.33 2.38
N LEU A 203 -4.80 -7.34 2.63
CA LEU A 203 -5.47 -6.50 1.64
C LEU A 203 -5.01 -5.06 1.80
N SER A 204 -5.09 -4.30 0.72
CA SER A 204 -4.91 -2.85 0.73
C SER A 204 -5.97 -2.20 -0.15
N SER A 205 -6.59 -1.15 0.38
CA SER A 205 -7.60 -0.34 -0.29
C SER A 205 -7.33 1.15 -0.02
N SER A 206 -8.01 2.03 -0.76
CA SER A 206 -7.75 3.46 -0.64
C SER A 206 -8.36 4.10 0.60
N ASP A 207 -9.47 3.56 1.12
CA ASP A 207 -10.32 4.22 2.12
C ASP A 207 -10.70 5.64 1.61
N ALA A 208 -11.07 5.70 0.32
CA ALA A 208 -11.21 6.96 -0.40
C ALA A 208 -12.45 7.73 0.02
N HIS A 209 -12.20 8.97 0.46
CA HIS A 209 -13.21 9.98 0.76
C HIS A 209 -13.28 11.08 -0.30
N CYS A 210 -12.36 11.09 -1.26
CA CYS A 210 -12.32 12.00 -2.41
C CYS A 210 -11.81 11.26 -3.66
N LEU A 211 -12.07 11.80 -4.86
CA LEU A 211 -11.76 11.08 -6.10
C LEU A 211 -10.26 10.94 -6.35
N THR A 212 -9.45 11.81 -5.74
CA THR A 212 -7.98 11.80 -5.90
C THR A 212 -7.32 10.61 -5.19
N ASP A 213 -7.88 10.19 -4.05
CA ASP A 213 -7.39 9.05 -3.25
C ASP A 213 -7.85 7.70 -3.84
N LEU A 214 -8.94 7.68 -4.62
CA LEU A 214 -9.51 6.47 -5.19
C LEU A 214 -8.47 5.67 -5.99
N GLY A 215 -8.39 4.37 -5.69
CA GLY A 215 -7.45 3.43 -6.29
C GLY A 215 -6.02 3.55 -5.76
N ALA A 216 -5.77 4.30 -4.68
CA ALA A 216 -4.49 4.27 -3.98
C ALA A 216 -4.24 2.88 -3.38
N ASN A 217 -3.04 2.33 -3.63
CA ASN A 217 -2.59 1.03 -3.13
C ASN A 217 -3.59 -0.12 -3.37
N PRO A 218 -3.99 -0.40 -4.62
CA PRO A 218 -5.03 -1.38 -4.90
C PRO A 218 -4.56 -2.79 -4.56
N THR A 219 -5.47 -3.63 -4.10
CA THR A 219 -5.24 -5.08 -3.99
C THR A 219 -5.24 -5.70 -5.39
N ILE A 220 -4.32 -6.63 -5.64
CA ILE A 220 -4.28 -7.40 -6.89
C ILE A 220 -4.92 -8.77 -6.68
N LEU A 221 -6.00 -9.06 -7.40
CA LEU A 221 -6.59 -10.39 -7.51
C LEU A 221 -5.99 -11.14 -8.69
N TYR A 222 -5.51 -12.36 -8.45
CA TYR A 222 -5.11 -13.29 -9.50
C TYR A 222 -6.24 -14.29 -9.74
N SER A 223 -6.84 -14.22 -10.92
CA SER A 223 -7.98 -15.07 -11.30
C SER A 223 -7.88 -15.53 -12.75
N ASP A 224 -8.51 -16.66 -13.09
CA ASP A 224 -8.62 -17.15 -14.47
C ASP A 224 -9.82 -16.55 -15.22
N LYS A 225 -10.70 -15.83 -14.52
CA LYS A 225 -11.91 -15.22 -15.06
C LYS A 225 -11.99 -13.75 -14.62
N PRO A 226 -12.80 -12.92 -15.31
CA PRO A 226 -13.11 -11.57 -14.85
C PRO A 226 -13.53 -11.55 -13.37
N PRO A 227 -13.20 -10.49 -12.63
CA PRO A 227 -13.40 -10.44 -11.20
C PRO A 227 -14.89 -10.36 -10.85
N ASP A 228 -15.32 -11.23 -9.93
CA ASP A 228 -16.63 -11.20 -9.29
C ASP A 228 -16.48 -11.54 -7.79
N PHE A 229 -17.60 -11.52 -7.04
CA PHE A 229 -17.60 -11.82 -5.61
C PHE A 229 -17.05 -13.22 -5.29
N GLU A 230 -17.35 -14.22 -6.12
CA GLU A 230 -16.94 -15.61 -5.88
C GLU A 230 -15.45 -15.82 -6.17
N GLU A 231 -14.88 -15.18 -7.19
CA GLU A 231 -13.44 -15.23 -7.43
C GLU A 231 -12.67 -14.49 -6.32
N LEU A 232 -13.19 -13.38 -5.79
CA LEU A 232 -12.62 -12.76 -4.58
C LEU A 232 -12.65 -13.72 -3.39
N LYS A 233 -13.81 -14.32 -3.11
CA LYS A 233 -13.99 -15.27 -2.00
C LYS A 233 -13.04 -16.47 -2.10
N LYS A 234 -12.89 -17.05 -3.30
CA LYS A 234 -11.92 -18.13 -3.57
C LYS A 234 -10.48 -17.68 -3.37
N ALA A 235 -10.16 -16.47 -3.81
CA ALA A 235 -8.81 -15.92 -3.68
C ALA A 235 -8.40 -15.67 -2.23
N LEU A 236 -9.31 -15.19 -1.40
CA LEU A 236 -9.08 -15.06 0.05
C LEU A 236 -8.92 -16.41 0.74
N GLY A 237 -9.57 -17.46 0.21
CA GLY A 237 -9.43 -18.83 0.69
C GLY A 237 -8.28 -19.64 0.07
N GLY A 238 -7.48 -19.05 -0.85
CA GLY A 238 -6.40 -19.76 -1.54
C GLY A 238 -6.87 -20.92 -2.44
N VAL A 239 -8.12 -20.91 -2.90
CA VAL A 239 -8.75 -22.04 -3.60
C VAL A 239 -8.32 -22.08 -5.06
N SER A 240 -7.93 -23.27 -5.54
CA SER A 240 -7.64 -23.53 -6.96
C SER A 240 -6.65 -22.52 -7.58
N GLY A 241 -5.61 -22.15 -6.82
CA GLY A 241 -4.55 -21.23 -7.23
C GLY A 241 -4.88 -19.74 -7.11
N ARG A 242 -6.16 -19.35 -6.95
CA ARG A 242 -6.52 -17.94 -6.80
C ARG A 242 -5.87 -17.38 -5.55
N LYS A 243 -5.40 -16.13 -5.65
CA LYS A 243 -4.82 -15.41 -4.53
C LYS A 243 -5.05 -13.91 -4.69
N VAL A 244 -5.03 -13.22 -3.58
CA VAL A 244 -4.91 -11.77 -3.54
C VAL A 244 -3.52 -11.38 -3.06
N MET A 245 -3.04 -10.23 -3.50
CA MET A 245 -1.79 -9.65 -3.03
C MET A 245 -2.00 -8.17 -2.76
N ALA A 246 -1.79 -7.75 -1.51
CA ALA A 246 -1.62 -6.35 -1.17
C ALA A 246 -0.30 -5.80 -1.72
N LYS A 247 -0.16 -4.48 -1.75
CA LYS A 247 1.06 -3.81 -2.19
C LYS A 247 2.23 -4.19 -1.26
N MET A 248 3.27 -4.78 -1.84
CA MET A 248 4.59 -4.91 -1.23
C MET A 248 5.49 -3.77 -1.71
N LYS A 249 6.50 -3.41 -0.91
CA LYS A 249 7.58 -2.55 -1.41
C LYS A 249 8.34 -3.24 -2.55
N ASP A 250 8.68 -2.46 -3.57
CA ASP A 250 9.67 -2.85 -4.57
C ASP A 250 11.09 -2.55 -4.06
N LEU A 251 12.12 -3.05 -4.74
CA LEU A 251 13.50 -2.88 -4.26
C LEU A 251 13.96 -1.42 -4.32
N SER A 252 13.46 -0.59 -5.24
CA SER A 252 13.77 0.85 -5.26
C SER A 252 13.30 1.58 -4.01
N MET A 253 12.15 1.16 -3.45
CA MET A 253 11.63 1.69 -2.19
C MET A 253 12.49 1.25 -0.98
N HIS A 254 13.06 0.05 -0.99
CA HIS A 254 14.04 -0.34 0.03
C HIS A 254 15.36 0.45 -0.13
N ILE A 255 15.84 0.61 -1.36
CA ILE A 255 17.06 1.34 -1.68
C ILE A 255 16.97 2.79 -1.16
N ILE A 256 15.88 3.51 -1.45
CA ILE A 256 15.75 4.91 -1.01
C ILE A 256 15.71 5.04 0.51
N ASP A 257 15.09 4.10 1.23
CA ASP A 257 15.09 4.09 2.70
C ASP A 257 16.53 3.98 3.25
N ILE A 258 17.41 3.18 2.63
CA ILE A 258 18.82 3.06 3.03
C ILE A 258 19.63 4.29 2.62
N LEU A 259 19.45 4.81 1.40
CA LEU A 259 20.15 6.02 0.95
C LEU A 259 19.81 7.23 1.82
N GLN A 260 18.56 7.36 2.27
CA GLN A 260 18.16 8.38 3.24
C GLN A 260 18.85 8.20 4.60
N ASN A 261 19.07 6.96 5.07
CA ASN A 261 19.85 6.72 6.29
C ASN A 261 21.28 7.24 6.14
N SER A 262 21.92 7.03 4.98
CA SER A 262 23.27 7.53 4.72
C SER A 262 23.34 9.06 4.76
N ILE A 263 22.36 9.75 4.15
CA ILE A 263 22.27 11.22 4.17
C ILE A 263 22.05 11.74 5.60
N GLU A 264 21.13 11.14 6.35
CA GLU A 264 20.89 11.50 7.75
C GLU A 264 22.10 11.23 8.66
N ALA A 265 22.94 10.26 8.29
CA ALA A 265 24.22 9.97 8.95
C ALA A 265 25.33 10.98 8.62
N GLY A 266 25.04 11.98 7.78
CA GLY A 266 25.97 13.04 7.38
C GLY A 266 26.94 12.63 6.28
N ALA A 267 26.60 11.62 5.48
CA ALA A 267 27.41 11.24 4.33
C ALA A 267 27.45 12.37 3.28
N SER A 268 28.63 12.60 2.73
CA SER A 268 28.86 13.48 1.58
C SER A 268 29.11 12.70 0.28
N ASP A 269 29.43 11.41 0.40
CA ASP A 269 29.65 10.46 -0.71
C ASP A 269 28.82 9.21 -0.42
N VAL A 270 27.94 8.87 -1.37
CA VAL A 270 27.08 7.69 -1.31
C VAL A 270 27.16 6.95 -2.65
N ARG A 271 27.28 5.63 -2.59
CA ARG A 271 27.44 4.75 -3.75
C ARG A 271 26.38 3.67 -3.72
N LEU A 272 25.65 3.52 -4.82
CA LEU A 272 24.70 2.45 -5.08
C LEU A 272 25.21 1.58 -6.24
N GLU A 273 25.42 0.30 -5.97
CA GLU A 273 25.85 -0.69 -6.95
C GLU A 273 24.80 -1.80 -6.99
N ILE A 274 24.20 -2.01 -8.16
CA ILE A 274 23.27 -3.12 -8.42
C ILE A 274 23.94 -4.06 -9.41
N ALA A 275 24.03 -5.35 -9.09
CA ALA A 275 24.61 -6.34 -9.97
C ALA A 275 23.69 -7.56 -10.11
N GLU A 276 23.46 -7.96 -11.36
CA GLU A 276 22.67 -9.12 -11.75
C GLU A 276 23.52 -10.07 -12.58
N ASP A 277 23.55 -11.33 -12.18
CA ASP A 277 24.16 -12.41 -12.95
C ASP A 277 23.17 -13.56 -13.10
N LEU A 278 22.58 -13.64 -14.30
CA LEU A 278 21.61 -14.67 -14.67
C LEU A 278 22.23 -16.07 -14.73
N ALA A 279 23.55 -16.18 -14.95
CA ALA A 279 24.22 -17.46 -15.04
C ALA A 279 24.43 -18.08 -13.65
N SER A 280 24.74 -17.24 -12.64
CA SER A 280 24.83 -17.67 -11.24
C SER A 280 23.52 -17.54 -10.46
N ASP A 281 22.43 -17.11 -11.11
CA ASP A 281 21.11 -16.87 -10.49
C ASP A 281 21.20 -15.89 -9.30
N SER A 282 22.02 -14.84 -9.44
CA SER A 282 22.31 -13.89 -8.37
C SER A 282 21.88 -12.46 -8.70
N PHE A 283 21.37 -11.78 -7.68
CA PHE A 283 21.01 -10.36 -7.71
C PHE A 283 21.53 -9.72 -6.42
N SER A 284 22.25 -8.61 -6.51
CA SER A 284 22.81 -7.93 -5.35
C SER A 284 22.61 -6.41 -5.40
N ILE A 285 22.39 -5.85 -4.21
CA ILE A 285 22.32 -4.41 -3.98
C ILE A 285 23.40 -4.09 -2.95
N LYS A 286 24.35 -3.24 -3.32
CA LYS A 286 25.38 -2.74 -2.42
C LYS A 286 25.26 -1.22 -2.29
N ILE A 287 25.11 -0.75 -1.06
CA ILE A 287 25.06 0.67 -0.73
C ILE A 287 26.24 0.96 0.20
N SER A 288 27.07 1.94 -0.16
CA SER A 288 28.20 2.38 0.67
C SER A 288 28.14 3.88 0.87
N ASP A 289 28.44 4.35 2.08
CA ASP A 289 28.52 5.75 2.40
C ASP A 289 29.74 6.09 3.24
N ASN A 290 30.10 7.37 3.30
CA ASN A 290 31.17 7.91 4.14
C ASN A 290 30.66 8.65 5.39
N GLY A 291 29.45 8.35 5.85
CA GLY A 291 28.83 9.01 7.00
C GLY A 291 29.52 8.69 8.33
N ARG A 292 28.85 9.04 9.44
CA ARG A 292 29.39 8.85 10.79
C ARG A 292 29.72 7.40 11.18
N GLY A 293 29.17 6.41 10.46
CA GLY A 293 29.28 4.98 10.79
C GLY A 293 28.62 4.60 12.12
N MET A 294 28.79 3.34 12.52
CA MET A 294 28.16 2.74 13.70
C MET A 294 29.22 1.98 14.51
N ASP A 295 29.12 2.03 15.84
CA ASP A 295 29.85 1.11 16.72
C ASP A 295 29.15 -0.26 16.78
N GLU A 296 29.80 -1.25 17.42
CA GLU A 296 29.27 -2.61 17.50
C GLU A 296 27.90 -2.68 18.20
N GLU A 297 27.67 -1.84 19.21
CA GLU A 297 26.41 -1.81 19.95
C GLU A 297 25.26 -1.28 19.08
N LEU A 298 25.50 -0.19 18.35
CA LEU A 298 24.54 0.38 17.42
C LEU A 298 24.30 -0.57 16.24
N LEU A 299 25.36 -1.17 15.68
CA LEU A 299 25.27 -2.13 14.57
C LEU A 299 24.38 -3.33 14.92
N ALA A 300 24.47 -3.83 16.16
CA ALA A 300 23.62 -4.92 16.63
C ALA A 300 22.13 -4.51 16.75
N LYS A 301 21.85 -3.22 17.01
CA LYS A 301 20.48 -2.70 17.18
C LYS A 301 19.83 -2.23 15.90
N VAL A 302 20.57 -1.76 14.89
CA VAL A 302 19.97 -1.21 13.65
C VAL A 302 19.26 -2.23 12.77
N ILE A 303 19.45 -3.52 13.04
CA ILE A 303 18.68 -4.61 12.41
C ILE A 303 17.40 -4.96 13.17
N ASP A 304 17.16 -4.38 14.35
CA ASP A 304 15.90 -4.50 15.09
C ASP A 304 14.86 -3.52 14.48
N PRO A 305 13.71 -4.03 13.97
CA PRO A 305 12.63 -3.19 13.44
C PRO A 305 12.16 -2.09 14.40
N PHE A 306 12.19 -2.35 15.71
CA PHE A 306 11.69 -1.44 16.74
C PHE A 306 12.73 -0.42 17.21
N PHE A 307 13.95 -0.47 16.68
CA PHE A 307 15.00 0.49 16.97
C PHE A 307 15.12 1.54 15.86
N THR A 308 15.25 2.81 16.23
CA THR A 308 15.59 3.89 15.29
C THR A 308 16.27 5.05 16.00
N THR A 309 17.18 5.71 15.29
CA THR A 309 17.79 6.97 15.75
C THR A 309 17.02 8.20 15.27
N ARG A 310 16.00 8.03 14.40
CA ARG A 310 15.19 9.13 13.87
C ARG A 310 14.23 9.65 14.96
N LYS A 311 14.06 10.97 15.04
CA LYS A 311 13.08 11.60 15.96
C LYS A 311 11.67 11.67 15.38
N THR A 312 11.55 11.64 14.05
CA THR A 312 10.30 11.82 13.30
C THR A 312 9.54 10.52 13.07
N ARG A 313 10.23 9.38 13.03
CA ARG A 313 9.65 8.03 12.99
C ARG A 313 10.02 7.31 14.27
N ARG A 314 9.07 6.57 14.85
CA ARG A 314 9.30 5.72 16.03
C ARG A 314 9.85 4.32 15.69
N ILE A 315 9.95 3.99 14.39
CA ILE A 315 10.32 2.66 13.88
C ILE A 315 11.38 2.82 12.78
N GLY A 316 12.41 1.97 12.77
CA GLY A 316 13.56 2.04 11.85
C GLY A 316 13.54 0.91 10.84
N LEU A 317 12.66 1.00 9.84
CA LEU A 317 12.33 -0.15 8.99
C LEU A 317 13.29 -0.42 7.82
N GLY A 318 14.14 0.53 7.42
CA GLY A 318 14.94 0.40 6.20
C GLY A 318 15.78 -0.88 6.14
N LEU A 319 16.76 -1.01 7.04
CA LEU A 319 17.67 -2.16 7.08
C LEU A 319 16.95 -3.48 7.44
N PRO A 320 16.06 -3.53 8.45
CA PRO A 320 15.34 -4.76 8.79
C PRO A 320 14.46 -5.30 7.65
N LEU A 321 13.78 -4.43 6.89
CA LEU A 321 12.98 -4.86 5.75
C LEU A 321 13.83 -5.39 4.61
N LEU A 322 14.94 -4.71 4.27
CA LEU A 322 15.84 -5.17 3.22
C LEU A 322 16.46 -6.53 3.59
N LYS A 323 16.81 -6.73 4.86
CA LYS A 323 17.24 -8.03 5.40
C LYS A 323 16.20 -9.12 5.19
N ALA A 324 14.97 -8.87 5.64
CA ALA A 324 13.88 -9.83 5.54
C ALA A 324 13.54 -10.16 4.07
N ALA A 325 13.61 -9.17 3.17
CA ALA A 325 13.42 -9.36 1.74
C ALA A 325 14.52 -10.26 1.14
N ALA A 326 15.79 -10.05 1.49
CA ALA A 326 16.91 -10.86 1.05
C ALA A 326 16.81 -12.31 1.55
N GLU A 327 16.57 -12.49 2.85
CA GLU A 327 16.46 -13.81 3.49
C GLU A 327 15.28 -14.62 2.96
N ARG A 328 14.14 -13.97 2.67
CA ARG A 328 12.97 -14.62 2.03
C ARG A 328 13.28 -15.12 0.62
N CYS A 329 14.28 -14.53 -0.05
CA CYS A 329 14.68 -14.90 -1.41
C CYS A 329 15.92 -15.78 -1.43
N GLU A 330 16.10 -16.63 -0.41
CA GLU A 330 17.24 -17.54 -0.24
C GLU A 330 18.61 -16.83 -0.24
N GLY A 331 18.61 -15.54 0.07
CA GLY A 331 19.79 -14.69 0.10
C GLY A 331 20.20 -14.30 1.51
N LYS A 332 20.98 -13.23 1.63
CA LYS A 332 21.48 -12.72 2.91
C LYS A 332 21.75 -11.23 2.83
N MET A 333 21.89 -10.59 4.00
CA MET A 333 22.34 -9.21 4.09
C MET A 333 23.57 -9.12 5.02
N ILE A 334 24.58 -8.36 4.58
CA ILE A 334 25.82 -8.09 5.30
C ILE A 334 25.90 -6.58 5.52
N ILE A 335 26.23 -6.16 6.75
CA ILE A 335 26.49 -4.75 7.07
C ILE A 335 27.88 -4.66 7.70
N GLU A 336 28.71 -3.81 7.12
CA GLU A 336 30.02 -3.43 7.65
C GLU A 336 29.99 -1.93 7.99
N SER A 337 30.31 -1.58 9.24
CA SER A 337 30.33 -0.19 9.68
C SER A 337 31.31 -0.02 10.84
N ALA A 338 31.96 1.14 10.89
CA ALA A 338 32.78 1.53 12.02
C ALA A 338 32.70 3.05 12.24
N PRO A 339 32.86 3.55 13.49
CA PRO A 339 32.78 4.98 13.76
C PRO A 339 33.75 5.80 12.91
N GLY A 340 33.22 6.80 12.19
CA GLY A 340 33.96 7.68 11.29
C GLY A 340 34.45 7.03 9.99
N LYS A 341 34.03 5.80 9.68
CA LYS A 341 34.39 5.08 8.44
C LYS A 341 33.24 4.95 7.45
N GLY A 342 32.03 5.34 7.84
CA GLY A 342 30.82 5.12 7.05
C GLY A 342 30.26 3.72 7.20
N THR A 343 29.37 3.34 6.28
CA THR A 343 28.66 2.07 6.32
C THR A 343 28.59 1.47 4.92
N THR A 344 28.80 0.16 4.81
CA THR A 344 28.54 -0.64 3.62
C THR A 344 27.50 -1.71 3.93
N THR A 345 26.39 -1.68 3.20
CA THR A 345 25.32 -2.69 3.27
C THR A 345 25.28 -3.45 1.94
N VAL A 346 25.32 -4.77 2.00
CA VAL A 346 25.19 -5.66 0.83
C VAL A 346 24.00 -6.59 1.06
N ALA A 347 23.00 -6.52 0.21
CA ALA A 347 21.86 -7.44 0.19
C ALA A 347 21.93 -8.31 -1.06
N GLU A 348 21.97 -9.62 -0.86
CA GLU A 348 22.02 -10.63 -1.92
C GLU A 348 20.68 -11.36 -1.99
N PHE A 349 20.25 -11.70 -3.19
CA PHE A 349 19.00 -12.38 -3.50
C PHE A 349 19.29 -13.44 -4.56
N ARG A 350 18.55 -14.55 -4.53
CA ARG A 350 18.43 -15.41 -5.70
C ARG A 350 17.61 -14.71 -6.78
N HIS A 351 18.16 -14.56 -7.98
CA HIS A 351 17.58 -13.73 -9.05
C HIS A 351 16.20 -14.23 -9.50
N SER A 352 16.06 -15.54 -9.68
CA SER A 352 14.84 -16.19 -10.16
C SER A 352 13.79 -16.45 -9.07
N HIS A 353 14.03 -16.06 -7.82
CA HIS A 353 13.12 -16.35 -6.70
C HIS A 353 11.76 -15.66 -6.89
N ILE A 354 10.67 -16.41 -6.68
CA ILE A 354 9.30 -15.93 -6.92
C ILE A 354 8.89 -14.76 -6.02
N ASP A 355 9.42 -14.71 -4.80
CA ASP A 355 9.14 -13.64 -3.83
C ASP A 355 10.13 -12.46 -3.93
N ARG A 356 11.08 -12.48 -4.88
CA ARG A 356 11.95 -11.33 -5.12
C ARG A 356 11.12 -10.23 -5.74
N ALA A 357 11.00 -9.12 -5.00
CA ALA A 357 10.31 -7.95 -5.49
C ALA A 357 11.01 -7.41 -6.76
N PRO A 358 10.26 -6.83 -7.72
CA PRO A 358 10.87 -6.18 -8.86
C PRO A 358 11.76 -5.03 -8.41
N LEU A 359 12.71 -4.62 -9.26
CA LEU A 359 13.57 -3.47 -8.96
C LEU A 359 12.76 -2.17 -8.77
N GLY A 360 11.61 -2.05 -9.43
CA GLY A 360 10.76 -0.85 -9.35
C GLY A 360 11.29 0.29 -10.23
N ASN A 361 10.91 1.52 -9.89
CA ASN A 361 11.31 2.71 -10.67
C ASN A 361 12.61 3.30 -10.11
N ILE A 362 13.72 2.59 -10.37
CA ILE A 362 15.04 2.97 -9.86
C ILE A 362 15.54 4.30 -10.45
N ILE A 363 15.19 4.61 -11.70
CA ILE A 363 15.60 5.85 -12.37
C ILE A 363 15.01 7.06 -11.66
N ASP A 364 13.69 7.11 -11.48
CA ASP A 364 13.06 8.24 -10.78
C ASP A 364 13.51 8.32 -9.32
N THR A 365 13.79 7.18 -8.69
CA THR A 365 14.34 7.12 -7.33
C THR A 365 15.70 7.83 -7.25
N ILE A 366 16.62 7.51 -8.16
CA ILE A 366 17.96 8.12 -8.25
C ILE A 366 17.85 9.61 -8.58
N VAL A 367 17.04 9.98 -9.57
CA VAL A 367 16.87 11.38 -9.99
C VAL A 367 16.32 12.21 -8.81
N ASN A 368 15.31 11.72 -8.10
CA ASN A 368 14.75 12.43 -6.96
C ASN A 368 15.76 12.60 -5.81
N LEU A 369 16.61 11.61 -5.56
CA LEU A 369 17.71 11.72 -4.59
C LEU A 369 18.68 12.85 -4.96
N ILE A 370 19.15 12.86 -6.22
CA ILE A 370 20.11 13.87 -6.72
C ILE A 370 19.50 15.27 -6.65
N VAL A 371 18.24 15.41 -7.04
CA VAL A 371 17.53 16.70 -7.02
C VAL A 371 17.32 17.21 -5.59
N GLY A 372 16.98 16.31 -4.66
CA GLY A 372 16.81 16.66 -3.25
C GLY A 372 18.12 17.00 -2.54
N HIS A 373 19.25 16.50 -3.05
CA HIS A 373 20.58 16.62 -2.43
C HIS A 373 21.66 16.96 -3.48
N PRO A 374 21.62 18.16 -4.10
CA PRO A 374 22.50 18.51 -5.23
C PRO A 374 23.99 18.54 -4.86
N ASP A 375 24.31 18.76 -3.59
CA ASP A 375 25.69 18.81 -3.07
C ASP A 375 26.25 17.43 -2.70
N LEU A 376 25.44 16.36 -2.75
CA LEU A 376 25.84 15.00 -2.43
C LEU A 376 26.60 14.37 -3.61
N ASP A 377 27.81 13.86 -3.36
CA ASP A 377 28.50 12.98 -4.30
C ASP A 377 27.76 11.64 -4.34
N PHE A 378 27.22 11.30 -5.50
CA PHE A 378 26.41 10.12 -5.69
C PHE A 378 26.94 9.32 -6.88
N TYR A 379 27.33 8.08 -6.59
CA TYR A 379 27.71 7.10 -7.59
C TYR A 379 26.60 6.06 -7.73
N PHE A 380 26.19 5.79 -8.96
CA PHE A 380 25.29 4.70 -9.29
C PHE A 380 25.91 3.79 -10.34
N SER A 381 25.79 2.49 -10.15
CA SER A 381 25.99 1.54 -11.24
C SER A 381 24.98 0.42 -11.22
N HIS A 382 24.59 -0.03 -12.42
CA HIS A 382 23.76 -1.23 -12.62
C HIS A 382 24.41 -2.11 -13.67
N GLN A 383 24.80 -3.31 -13.25
CA GLN A 383 25.45 -4.31 -14.07
C GLN A 383 24.54 -5.51 -14.31
N ILE A 384 24.41 -5.95 -15.56
CA ILE A 384 23.71 -7.18 -15.96
C ILE A 384 24.68 -7.98 -16.85
N GLY A 385 25.26 -9.05 -16.29
CA GLY A 385 26.36 -9.78 -16.95
C GLY A 385 27.53 -8.86 -17.27
N ASP A 386 27.89 -8.75 -18.56
CA ASP A 386 28.99 -7.90 -19.05
C ASP A 386 28.59 -6.45 -19.31
N LYS A 387 27.29 -6.13 -19.31
CA LYS A 387 26.80 -4.77 -19.58
C LYS A 387 26.71 -3.99 -18.28
N LYS A 388 27.13 -2.71 -18.30
CA LYS A 388 27.14 -1.86 -17.11
C LYS A 388 26.73 -0.43 -17.44
N LEU A 389 25.73 0.07 -16.73
CA LEU A 389 25.35 1.49 -16.65
C LEU A 389 26.06 2.11 -15.45
N ILE A 390 26.59 3.33 -15.62
CA ILE A 390 27.24 4.11 -14.56
C ILE A 390 26.74 5.56 -14.61
N LEU A 391 26.50 6.15 -13.46
CA LEU A 391 26.34 7.59 -13.29
C LEU A 391 27.20 8.02 -12.10
N ASP A 392 28.08 9.00 -12.30
CA ASP A 392 28.87 9.60 -11.23
C ASP A 392 28.60 11.10 -11.22
N THR A 393 27.95 11.60 -10.16
CA THR A 393 27.63 13.03 -10.07
C THR A 393 28.86 13.91 -9.89
N LYS A 394 29.99 13.35 -9.43
CA LYS A 394 31.25 14.08 -9.32
C LYS A 394 31.82 14.38 -10.70
N GLU A 395 31.89 13.37 -11.57
CA GLU A 395 32.29 13.54 -12.98
C GLU A 395 31.34 14.48 -13.72
N LEU A 396 30.03 14.37 -13.44
CA LEU A 396 29.04 15.25 -14.04
C LEU A 396 29.23 16.71 -13.60
N ARG A 397 29.50 16.98 -12.32
CA ARG A 397 29.77 18.34 -11.84
C ARG A 397 31.02 18.95 -12.46
N GLU A 398 32.07 18.16 -12.70
CA GLU A 398 33.27 18.63 -13.42
C GLU A 398 32.94 19.10 -14.85
N GLN A 399 31.93 18.51 -15.49
CA GLN A 399 31.48 18.89 -16.84
C GLN A 399 30.48 20.05 -16.86
N LEU A 400 29.73 20.26 -15.77
CA LEU A 400 28.67 21.26 -15.66
C LEU A 400 29.16 22.63 -15.17
N GLU A 401 30.43 22.75 -14.77
CA GLU A 401 31.03 23.95 -14.17
C GLU A 401 30.16 24.48 -13.01
N ASP A 402 29.49 25.61 -13.19
CA ASP A 402 28.67 26.28 -12.16
C ASP A 402 27.17 25.90 -12.20
N VAL A 403 26.74 25.03 -13.14
CA VAL A 403 25.32 24.67 -13.26
C VAL A 403 24.95 23.59 -12.22
N PRO A 404 24.02 23.87 -11.29
CA PRO A 404 23.64 22.90 -10.26
C PRO A 404 22.93 21.67 -10.83
N LEU A 405 23.07 20.53 -10.15
CA LEU A 405 22.41 19.27 -10.54
C LEU A 405 20.88 19.33 -10.49
N ASN A 406 20.31 20.22 -9.68
CA ASN A 406 18.86 20.45 -9.59
C ASN A 406 18.33 21.45 -10.65
N ASN A 407 19.16 21.87 -11.60
CA ASN A 407 18.71 22.65 -12.74
C ASN A 407 17.79 21.81 -13.66
N PRO A 408 16.61 22.31 -14.10
CA PRO A 408 15.67 21.54 -14.91
C PRO A 408 16.27 20.89 -16.18
N ALA A 409 17.24 21.55 -16.84
CA ALA A 409 17.89 21.01 -18.03
C ALA A 409 18.80 19.82 -17.68
N VAL A 410 19.54 19.92 -16.58
CA VAL A 410 20.41 18.85 -16.05
C VAL A 410 19.57 17.66 -15.58
N ILE A 411 18.48 17.92 -14.85
CA ILE A 411 17.54 16.87 -14.41
C ILE A 411 17.02 16.07 -15.61
N ASN A 412 16.57 16.76 -16.65
CA ASN A 412 16.05 16.12 -17.85
C ASN A 412 17.13 15.32 -18.57
N TRP A 413 18.36 15.84 -18.62
CA TRP A 413 19.50 15.12 -19.18
C TRP A 413 19.82 13.84 -18.40
N ILE A 414 19.95 13.91 -17.06
CA ILE A 414 20.22 12.75 -16.21
C ILE A 414 19.13 11.69 -16.41
N LYS A 415 17.86 12.11 -16.41
CA LYS A 415 16.73 11.20 -16.60
C LYS A 415 16.78 10.49 -17.94
N ASN A 416 17.05 11.23 -19.03
CA ASN A 416 17.16 10.65 -20.37
C ASN A 416 18.36 9.70 -20.47
N TYR A 417 19.53 10.14 -20.00
CA TYR A 417 20.74 9.32 -19.96
C TYR A 417 20.51 7.99 -19.25
N LEU A 418 19.96 8.02 -18.03
CA LEU A 418 19.65 6.81 -17.28
C LEU A 418 18.62 5.94 -18.00
N THR A 419 17.57 6.53 -18.59
CA THR A 419 16.51 5.79 -19.28
C THR A 419 17.02 5.06 -20.53
N GLU A 420 17.80 5.75 -21.36
CA GLU A 420 18.37 5.18 -22.59
C GLU A 420 19.32 4.02 -22.25
N ASN A 421 20.31 4.26 -21.38
CA ASN A 421 21.31 3.25 -21.03
C ASN A 421 20.70 2.09 -20.22
N TYR A 422 19.68 2.34 -19.38
CA TYR A 422 18.96 1.27 -18.70
C TYR A 422 18.22 0.36 -19.68
N GLY A 423 17.68 0.92 -20.77
CA GLY A 423 17.10 0.16 -21.87
C GLY A 423 18.11 -0.73 -22.59
N GLU A 424 19.34 -0.23 -22.81
CA GLU A 424 20.41 -0.99 -23.49
C GLU A 424 20.92 -2.18 -22.67
N ILE A 425 21.01 -2.04 -21.35
CA ILE A 425 21.42 -3.15 -20.48
C ILE A 425 20.33 -4.22 -20.32
N ASN A 426 19.04 -3.84 -20.38
CA ASN A 426 17.90 -4.76 -20.22
C ASN A 426 17.43 -5.44 -21.51
N ASN A 427 17.50 -4.78 -22.68
CA ASN A 427 16.99 -5.32 -23.95
C ASN A 427 18.06 -6.08 -24.76
N GLY A 428 18.85 -6.91 -24.09
CA GLY A 428 19.92 -7.75 -24.68
C GLY A 428 19.50 -9.17 -24.96
#